data_AF-A0A453LWI0-F1
#
_entry.id   AF-A0A453LWI0-F1
#
_cell.length_a   1.000
_cell.length_b   1.000
_cell.length_c   1.000
_cell.angle_alpha   90.00
_cell.angle_beta   90.00
_cell.angle_gamma   90.00
#
_symmetry.space_group_name_H-M   'P 1'
#
loop_
_entity.id
_entity.type
_entity.pdbx_description
1 polymer ?
#
loop_
_entity_poly.entity_id
_entity_poly.type
_entity_poly.pdbx_seq_one_letter_code
_entity_poly.pdbx_strand_id
1 'polypeptide(L)'
;GDLEFVQFHPTGIYGAGCLITEGSRGEGGILRNSEGERFMERYAPTAKDLASRDVVSRSMTMEIREGRGVGPMKDHLYLHLNHLPPEVLKERLPGISETAAIFAGVDVTKEPIPVLPTVHYNMGGIPTNYHGQVVDIKGDNPDTIIPGLMAAGEAACASVHGANRLGANSLLDIVVFGRACANRVAEISKPGGTQKPLEKDAGEKTIAWLDKLRNANGSLPTSKIRLNMQRIMQNNAAVFRTQETLTEGLRAD
;
A
#
# COMPACT_ATOMS: atom_id res chain seq x y z
N GLY A 1 -3.96 0.02 -15.26
CA GLY A 1 -2.58 0.50 -15.42
C GLY A 1 -1.79 0.25 -14.16
N ASP A 2 -0.47 0.13 -14.30
CA ASP A 2 0.55 0.38 -13.26
C ASP A 2 0.47 -0.49 -11.99
N LEU A 3 -0.06 -1.70 -12.07
CA LEU A 3 -0.30 -2.59 -10.92
C LEU A 3 0.99 -3.04 -10.21
N GLU A 4 2.13 -2.97 -10.91
CA GLU A 4 3.45 -3.27 -10.34
C GLU A 4 3.91 -2.20 -9.33
N PHE A 5 3.36 -0.99 -9.40
CA PHE A 5 3.71 0.11 -8.51
C PHE A 5 2.88 0.03 -7.23
N VAL A 6 3.45 -0.68 -6.26
CA VAL A 6 2.93 -0.81 -4.89
C VAL A 6 3.82 -0.01 -3.95
N GLN A 7 3.23 0.94 -3.21
CA GLN A 7 3.96 1.72 -2.21
C GLN A 7 4.05 0.94 -0.91
N PHE A 8 5.27 0.87 -0.39
CA PHE A 8 5.57 0.36 0.94
C PHE A 8 5.76 1.55 1.88
N HIS A 9 5.03 1.56 2.99
CA HIS A 9 5.33 2.48 4.07
C HIS A 9 6.47 1.89 4.92
N PRO A 10 7.53 2.65 5.24
CA PRO A 10 8.69 2.10 5.94
C PRO A 10 8.36 1.51 7.32
N THR A 11 7.43 2.13 8.04
CA THR A 11 7.16 1.82 9.45
C THR A 11 5.73 1.31 9.67
N GLY A 12 5.45 0.06 9.31
CA GLY A 12 4.28 -0.67 9.82
C GLY A 12 4.66 -1.48 11.07
N ILE A 13 3.78 -1.55 12.07
CA ILE A 13 3.99 -2.34 13.29
C ILE A 13 4.15 -3.80 12.91
N TYR A 14 5.23 -4.43 13.40
CA TYR A 14 5.47 -5.85 13.18
C TYR A 14 4.32 -6.73 13.71
N GLY A 15 3.92 -7.73 12.92
CA GLY A 15 2.77 -8.60 13.21
C GLY A 15 1.43 -7.98 12.80
N ALA A 16 1.06 -6.83 13.36
CA ALA A 16 -0.24 -6.20 13.13
C ALA A 16 -0.38 -5.46 11.80
N GLY A 17 0.72 -4.92 11.26
CA GLY A 17 0.75 -4.11 10.03
C GLY A 17 0.20 -2.70 10.19
N CYS A 18 -0.22 -2.29 11.40
CA CYS A 18 -0.74 -0.95 11.66
C CYS A 18 0.30 0.11 11.32
N LEU A 19 -0.13 1.19 10.67
CA LEU A 19 0.75 2.27 10.25
C LEU A 19 1.29 3.04 11.46
N ILE A 20 2.61 3.18 11.57
CA ILE A 20 3.24 4.24 12.38
C ILE A 20 3.57 5.40 11.45
N THR A 21 3.04 6.58 11.75
CA THR A 21 3.17 7.77 10.91
C THR A 21 4.62 8.15 10.63
N GLU A 22 4.88 8.61 9.40
CA GLU A 22 6.14 9.26 9.05
C GLU A 22 6.46 10.48 9.91
N GLY A 23 5.43 11.12 10.48
CA GLY A 23 5.59 12.17 11.49
C GLY A 23 6.44 11.73 12.69
N SER A 24 6.44 10.43 13.05
CA SER A 24 7.30 9.92 14.13
C SER A 24 8.79 10.11 13.82
N ARG A 25 9.21 9.98 12.55
CA ARG A 25 10.58 10.29 12.12
C ARG A 25 10.80 11.80 12.01
N GLY A 26 9.78 12.55 11.56
CA GLY A 26 9.76 14.02 11.50
C GLY A 26 10.03 14.70 12.84
N GLU A 27 9.47 14.16 13.93
CA GLU A 27 9.68 14.62 15.30
C GLU A 27 11.02 14.13 15.90
N GLY A 28 11.87 13.46 15.11
CA GLY A 28 13.20 13.02 15.52
C GLY A 28 13.31 11.54 15.87
N GLY A 29 12.31 10.71 15.53
CA GLY A 29 12.40 9.25 15.66
C GLY A 29 13.49 8.63 14.80
N ILE A 30 14.13 7.57 15.31
CA ILE A 30 15.35 6.99 14.73
C ILE A 30 15.15 5.50 14.47
N LEU A 31 15.52 5.04 13.27
CA LEU A 31 15.56 3.62 12.96
C LEU A 31 16.89 2.98 13.39
N ARG A 32 16.82 1.82 14.06
CA ARG A 32 17.98 1.04 14.47
C ARG A 32 17.86 -0.43 14.14
N ASN A 33 19.00 -1.04 13.85
CA ASN A 33 19.15 -2.48 13.64
C ASN A 33 19.48 -3.20 14.96
N SER A 34 19.72 -4.52 14.89
CA SER A 34 20.07 -5.36 16.05
C SER A 34 21.40 -5.03 16.71
N GLU A 35 22.28 -4.31 16.02
CA GLU A 35 23.55 -3.84 16.55
C GLU A 35 23.41 -2.47 17.25
N GLY A 36 22.21 -1.89 17.23
CA GLY A 36 21.94 -0.53 17.73
C GLY A 36 22.42 0.57 16.80
N GLU A 37 22.88 0.24 15.59
CA GLU A 37 23.34 1.19 14.57
C GLU A 37 22.15 2.01 14.05
N ARG A 38 22.32 3.34 13.97
CA ARG A 38 21.45 4.21 13.18
C ARG A 38 21.79 4.08 11.70
N PHE A 39 21.44 2.94 11.11
CA PHE A 39 21.88 2.52 9.77
C PHE A 39 21.51 3.52 8.67
N MET A 40 20.46 4.34 8.83
CA MET A 40 20.09 5.35 7.83
C MET A 40 21.17 6.42 7.60
N GLU A 41 22.10 6.64 8.55
CA GLU A 41 23.25 7.52 8.34
C GLU A 41 24.22 6.98 7.27
N ARG A 42 24.29 5.66 7.11
CA ARG A 42 25.07 4.98 6.08
C ARG A 42 24.38 5.00 4.71
N TYR A 43 23.06 4.82 4.66
CA TYR A 43 22.31 4.77 3.40
C TYR A 43 21.94 6.16 2.85
N ALA A 44 21.68 7.14 3.71
CA ALA A 44 21.31 8.50 3.32
C ALA A 44 21.99 9.52 4.23
N PRO A 45 23.29 9.83 4.05
CA PRO A 45 24.07 10.63 5.00
C PRO A 45 23.46 12.01 5.34
N THR A 46 22.86 12.66 4.34
CA THR A 46 22.21 13.96 4.49
C THR A 46 20.84 13.85 5.15
N ALA A 47 19.90 13.11 4.53
CA ALA A 47 18.49 13.07 4.95
C ALA A 47 18.22 12.09 6.11
N LYS A 48 19.07 11.07 6.28
CA LYS A 48 18.97 10.01 7.30
C LYS A 48 17.58 9.38 7.30
N ASP A 49 16.95 9.27 8.46
CA ASP A 49 15.59 8.76 8.63
C ASP A 49 14.52 9.59 7.91
N LEU A 50 14.83 10.80 7.42
CA LEU A 50 13.91 11.64 6.63
C LEU A 50 14.10 11.49 5.12
N ALA A 51 14.88 10.51 4.67
CA ALA A 51 14.95 10.16 3.25
C ALA A 51 13.57 9.71 2.71
N SER A 52 13.44 9.67 1.38
CA SER A 52 12.19 9.24 0.73
C SER A 52 11.81 7.82 1.14
N ARG A 53 10.49 7.53 1.16
CA ARG A 53 9.93 6.25 1.63
C ARG A 53 10.53 5.02 0.96
N ASP A 54 10.83 5.13 -0.33
CA ASP A 54 11.43 4.08 -1.12
C ASP A 54 12.88 3.80 -0.68
N VAL A 55 13.67 4.84 -0.39
CA VAL A 55 15.04 4.72 0.15
C VAL A 55 15.00 4.06 1.53
N VAL A 56 14.17 4.58 2.45
CA VAL A 56 14.09 4.05 3.83
C VAL A 56 13.63 2.58 3.82
N SER A 57 12.56 2.27 3.07
CA SER A 57 12.05 0.90 2.96
C SER A 57 13.09 -0.06 2.38
N ARG A 58 13.86 0.38 1.38
CA ARG A 58 14.97 -0.41 0.78
C ARG A 58 16.06 -0.67 1.81
N SER A 59 16.54 0.37 2.49
CA SER A 59 17.56 0.26 3.52
C SER A 59 17.15 -0.70 4.63
N MET A 60 15.91 -0.57 5.12
CA MET A 60 15.35 -1.49 6.13
C MET A 60 15.35 -2.94 5.66
N THR A 61 14.93 -3.18 4.41
CA THR A 61 14.90 -4.53 3.81
C THR A 61 16.30 -5.13 3.69
N MET A 62 17.31 -4.31 3.34
CA MET A 62 18.70 -4.75 3.26
C MET A 62 19.26 -5.14 4.63
N GLU A 63 19.04 -4.33 5.66
CA GLU A 63 19.46 -4.65 7.03
C GLU A 63 18.91 -6.02 7.48
N ILE A 64 17.62 -6.27 7.22
CA ILE A 64 16.98 -7.55 7.55
C ILE A 64 17.60 -8.70 6.75
N ARG A 65 17.76 -8.54 5.42
CA ARG A 65 18.35 -9.58 4.55
C ARG A 65 19.81 -9.90 4.88
N GLU A 66 20.56 -8.90 5.33
CA GLU A 66 21.96 -9.06 5.75
C GLU A 66 22.07 -9.59 7.21
N GLY A 67 20.96 -10.00 7.82
CA GLY A 67 20.94 -10.66 9.13
C GLY A 67 21.07 -9.72 10.32
N ARG A 68 20.90 -8.41 10.10
CA ARG A 68 20.94 -7.36 11.14
C ARG A 68 19.55 -6.97 11.66
N GLY A 69 18.48 -7.66 11.25
CA GLY A 69 17.15 -7.50 11.85
C GLY A 69 17.09 -7.91 13.33
N VAL A 70 16.07 -7.42 14.04
CA VAL A 70 15.82 -7.63 15.47
C VAL A 70 14.76 -8.72 15.71
N GLY A 71 14.57 -9.11 16.97
CA GLY A 71 13.64 -10.15 17.38
C GLY A 71 14.14 -11.57 17.11
N PRO A 72 13.40 -12.61 17.56
CA PRO A 72 13.85 -14.01 17.45
C PRO A 72 14.10 -14.48 16.02
N MET A 73 13.36 -13.92 15.05
CA MET A 73 13.44 -14.26 13.62
C MET A 73 14.34 -13.31 12.81
N LYS A 74 14.89 -12.25 13.44
CA LYS A 74 15.69 -11.22 12.77
C LYS A 74 15.01 -10.60 11.53
N ASP A 75 13.69 -10.37 11.61
CA ASP A 75 12.83 -10.07 10.46
C ASP A 75 12.16 -8.67 10.50
N HIS A 76 12.55 -7.84 11.46
CA HIS A 76 12.10 -6.45 11.59
C HIS A 76 13.21 -5.57 12.15
N LEU A 77 12.93 -4.28 12.38
CA LEU A 77 13.85 -3.29 12.94
C LEU A 77 13.14 -2.50 14.04
N TYR A 78 13.88 -1.62 14.72
CA TYR A 78 13.32 -0.77 15.78
C TYR A 78 13.18 0.68 15.34
N LEU A 79 12.03 1.28 15.66
CA LEU A 79 11.84 2.72 15.66
C LEU A 79 11.91 3.24 17.09
N HIS A 80 12.96 3.98 17.40
CA HIS A 80 13.18 4.60 18.70
C HIS A 80 12.52 5.98 18.75
N LEU A 81 11.68 6.17 19.78
CA LEU A 81 11.05 7.44 20.13
C LEU A 81 11.32 7.85 21.59
N ASN A 82 11.89 6.94 22.39
CA ASN A 82 12.07 7.08 23.83
C ASN A 82 13.07 8.18 24.24
N HIS A 83 13.88 8.69 23.31
CA HIS A 83 14.73 9.86 23.52
C HIS A 83 13.98 11.19 23.37
N LEU A 84 12.77 11.19 22.80
CA LEU A 84 11.94 12.38 22.70
C LEU A 84 11.28 12.68 24.05
N PRO A 85 11.12 13.95 24.43
CA PRO A 85 10.40 14.30 25.66
C PRO A 85 8.98 13.71 25.65
N PRO A 86 8.51 13.10 26.75
CA PRO A 86 7.16 12.51 26.81
C PRO A 86 6.03 13.48 26.41
N GLU A 87 6.21 14.77 26.71
CA GLU A 87 5.26 15.81 26.33
C GLU A 87 5.13 15.97 24.81
N VAL A 88 6.23 15.84 24.06
CA VAL A 88 6.23 15.86 22.59
C VAL A 88 5.47 14.65 22.05
N LEU A 89 5.71 13.46 22.62
CA LEU A 89 5.00 12.24 22.23
C LEU A 89 3.49 12.36 22.48
N LYS A 90 3.10 12.95 23.60
CA LYS A 90 1.70 13.17 23.97
C LYS A 90 1.01 14.23 23.11
N GLU A 91 1.69 15.32 22.79
CA GLU A 91 1.11 16.43 22.02
C GLU A 91 1.09 16.12 20.51
N ARG A 92 2.19 15.62 19.95
CA ARG A 92 2.38 15.47 18.50
C ARG A 92 2.08 14.07 17.99
N LEU A 93 2.27 13.05 18.84
CA LEU A 93 2.18 11.64 18.47
C LEU A 93 1.22 10.82 19.38
N PRO A 94 0.04 11.34 19.79
CA PRO A 94 -0.82 10.61 20.74
C PRO A 94 -1.36 9.30 20.16
N GLY A 95 -1.82 9.32 18.90
CA GLY A 95 -2.43 8.15 18.26
C GLY A 95 -1.46 6.99 18.03
N ILE A 96 -0.19 7.27 17.71
CA ILE A 96 0.80 6.20 17.54
C ILE A 96 1.24 5.62 18.88
N SER A 97 1.25 6.42 19.95
CA SER A 97 1.58 5.95 21.30
C SER A 97 0.56 4.92 21.76
N GLU A 98 -0.73 5.21 21.55
CA GLU A 98 -1.83 4.28 21.82
C GLU A 98 -1.77 3.04 20.91
N THR A 99 -1.54 3.23 19.61
CA THR A 99 -1.45 2.12 18.65
C THR A 99 -0.30 1.17 18.98
N ALA A 100 0.88 1.69 19.36
CA ALA A 100 2.03 0.88 19.76
C ALA A 100 1.74 0.10 21.05
N ALA A 101 1.08 0.72 22.04
CA ALA A 101 0.69 0.04 23.27
C ALA A 101 -0.31 -1.10 23.00
N ILE A 102 -1.34 -0.86 22.17
CA ILE A 102 -2.38 -1.84 21.88
C ILE A 102 -1.85 -3.01 21.05
N PHE A 103 -1.11 -2.73 19.97
CA PHE A 103 -0.78 -3.74 18.95
C PHE A 103 0.61 -4.35 19.10
N ALA A 104 1.51 -3.71 19.84
CA ALA A 104 2.85 -4.22 20.09
C ALA A 104 3.18 -4.38 21.60
N GLY A 105 2.30 -3.93 22.50
CA GLY A 105 2.58 -3.93 23.94
C GLY A 105 3.70 -2.97 24.33
N VAL A 106 3.99 -1.97 23.49
CA VAL A 106 5.15 -1.07 23.65
C VAL A 106 4.74 0.26 24.26
N ASP A 107 5.41 0.63 25.36
CA ASP A 107 5.43 1.99 25.87
C ASP A 107 6.51 2.79 25.14
N VAL A 108 6.10 3.65 24.21
CA VAL A 108 7.01 4.42 23.33
C VAL A 108 7.94 5.38 24.09
N THR A 109 7.66 5.66 25.37
CA THR A 109 8.54 6.47 26.23
C THR A 109 9.71 5.66 26.80
N LYS A 110 9.67 4.34 26.70
CA LYS A 110 10.65 3.42 27.30
C LYS A 110 11.31 2.53 26.26
N GLU A 111 10.51 1.95 25.39
CA GLU A 111 10.91 0.89 24.46
C GLU A 111 10.68 1.30 23.01
N PRO A 112 11.50 0.81 22.06
CA PRO A 112 11.29 1.06 20.65
C PRO A 112 10.12 0.27 20.08
N ILE A 113 9.49 0.81 19.03
CA ILE A 113 8.42 0.14 18.30
C ILE A 113 9.04 -0.84 17.28
N PRO A 114 8.64 -2.13 17.26
CA PRO A 114 9.08 -3.07 16.22
C PRO A 114 8.37 -2.74 14.90
N VAL A 115 9.15 -2.47 13.85
CA VAL A 115 8.64 -1.99 12.56
C VAL A 115 9.27 -2.70 11.36
N LEU A 116 8.52 -2.80 10.27
CA LEU A 116 9.00 -3.27 8.97
C LEU A 116 8.28 -2.58 7.80
N PRO A 117 8.90 -2.55 6.60
CA PRO A 117 8.24 -2.06 5.40
C PRO A 117 6.95 -2.85 5.12
N THR A 118 5.82 -2.15 5.06
CA THR A 118 4.49 -2.75 4.94
C THR A 118 3.78 -2.18 3.71
N VAL A 119 3.15 -3.04 2.90
CA VAL A 119 2.33 -2.62 1.75
C VAL A 119 1.25 -1.65 2.24
N HIS A 120 1.12 -0.50 1.57
CA HIS A 120 0.29 0.60 2.07
C HIS A 120 -0.68 1.18 1.05
N TYR A 121 -0.26 1.34 -0.21
CA TYR A 121 -1.07 2.00 -1.23
C TYR A 121 -0.77 1.44 -2.62
N ASN A 122 -1.79 1.31 -3.46
CA ASN A 122 -1.65 0.91 -4.86
C ASN A 122 -1.67 2.15 -5.75
N MET A 123 -0.57 2.41 -6.47
CA MET A 123 -0.57 3.50 -7.47
C MET A 123 -1.31 3.09 -8.74
N GLY A 124 -1.23 1.80 -9.09
CA GLY A 124 -1.99 1.22 -10.18
C GLY A 124 -3.47 1.05 -9.86
N GLY A 125 -4.25 0.87 -10.91
CA GLY A 125 -5.70 0.77 -10.81
C GLY A 125 -6.37 0.78 -12.19
N ILE A 126 -7.67 1.07 -12.20
CA ILE A 126 -8.47 1.21 -13.41
C ILE A 126 -8.04 2.48 -14.14
N PRO A 127 -7.48 2.40 -15.36
CA PRO A 127 -6.98 3.58 -16.06
C PRO A 127 -8.11 4.56 -16.39
N THR A 128 -7.89 5.85 -16.11
CA THR A 128 -8.88 6.91 -16.36
C THR A 128 -8.23 8.12 -17.00
N ASN A 129 -9.00 8.88 -17.79
CA ASN A 129 -8.60 10.24 -18.13
C ASN A 129 -8.74 11.20 -16.93
N TYR A 130 -8.34 12.46 -17.08
CA TYR A 130 -8.38 13.47 -16.01
C TYR A 130 -9.80 13.87 -15.56
N HIS A 131 -10.85 13.45 -16.27
CA HIS A 131 -12.25 13.60 -15.87
C HIS A 131 -12.79 12.39 -15.08
N GLY A 132 -11.98 11.34 -14.90
CA GLY A 132 -12.37 10.10 -14.23
C GLY A 132 -13.14 9.11 -15.11
N GLN A 133 -13.20 9.34 -16.42
CA GLN A 133 -13.79 8.38 -17.36
C GLN A 133 -12.80 7.23 -17.56
N VAL A 134 -13.26 6.00 -17.44
CA VAL A 134 -12.39 4.83 -17.70
C VAL A 134 -12.01 4.79 -19.16
N VAL A 135 -10.75 4.49 -19.42
CA VAL A 135 -10.19 4.34 -20.77
C VAL A 135 -9.68 2.93 -21.01
N ASP A 136 -9.61 2.55 -22.28
CA ASP A 136 -9.04 1.29 -22.75
C ASP A 136 -8.24 1.52 -24.04
N ILE A 137 -7.39 0.55 -24.37
CA ILE A 137 -6.57 0.57 -25.58
C ILE A 137 -7.40 0.03 -26.75
N LYS A 138 -7.55 0.83 -27.81
CA LYS A 138 -8.19 0.39 -29.06
C LYS A 138 -7.33 0.75 -30.26
N GLY A 139 -6.70 -0.26 -30.85
CA GLY A 139 -5.70 -0.06 -31.90
C GLY A 139 -4.54 0.78 -31.35
N ASP A 140 -4.19 1.87 -32.04
CA ASP A 140 -3.12 2.78 -31.63
C ASP A 140 -3.56 3.87 -30.64
N ASN A 141 -4.85 3.91 -30.25
CA ASN A 141 -5.35 4.89 -29.29
C ASN A 141 -5.39 4.28 -27.87
N PRO A 142 -4.48 4.67 -26.96
CA PRO A 142 -4.45 4.16 -25.59
C PRO A 142 -5.55 4.74 -24.69
N ASP A 143 -6.24 5.79 -25.13
CA ASP A 143 -7.17 6.58 -24.31
C ASP A 143 -8.62 6.49 -24.81
N THR A 144 -9.03 5.33 -25.33
CA THR A 144 -10.42 5.15 -25.80
C THR A 144 -11.37 5.04 -24.62
N ILE A 145 -12.26 6.01 -24.47
CA ILE A 145 -13.23 6.05 -23.36
C ILE A 145 -14.18 4.84 -23.41
N ILE A 146 -14.36 4.18 -22.26
CA ILE A 146 -15.43 3.22 -22.02
C ILE A 146 -16.70 3.98 -21.59
N PRO A 147 -17.75 4.06 -22.44
CA PRO A 147 -18.92 4.87 -22.13
C PRO A 147 -19.67 4.35 -20.90
N GLY A 148 -20.00 5.26 -19.97
CA GLY A 148 -20.80 4.96 -18.78
C GLY A 148 -20.01 4.36 -17.60
N LEU A 149 -18.69 4.20 -17.73
CA LEU A 149 -17.84 3.72 -16.64
C LEU A 149 -16.88 4.82 -16.15
N MET A 150 -16.91 5.06 -14.84
CA MET A 150 -16.07 6.04 -14.15
C MET A 150 -15.28 5.37 -13.03
N ALA A 151 -14.11 5.89 -12.69
CA ALA A 151 -13.35 5.49 -11.50
C ALA A 151 -12.68 6.70 -10.86
N ALA A 152 -12.53 6.68 -9.53
CA ALA A 152 -11.84 7.72 -8.75
C ALA A 152 -11.21 7.13 -7.48
N GLY A 153 -10.29 7.88 -6.87
CA GLY A 153 -9.56 7.45 -5.67
C GLY A 153 -8.58 6.31 -5.95
N GLU A 154 -8.21 5.56 -4.91
CA GLU A 154 -7.17 4.50 -5.01
C GLU A 154 -7.50 3.37 -5.99
N ALA A 155 -8.78 3.16 -6.33
CA ALA A 155 -9.16 2.18 -7.35
C ALA A 155 -8.80 2.64 -8.77
N ALA A 156 -8.60 3.95 -8.98
CA ALA A 156 -8.35 4.55 -10.28
C ALA A 156 -6.86 4.80 -10.51
N CYS A 157 -6.50 4.80 -11.78
CA CYS A 157 -5.21 5.24 -12.28
C CYS A 157 -5.45 6.35 -13.30
N ALA A 158 -5.79 7.55 -12.80
CA ALA A 158 -5.58 8.80 -13.53
C ALA A 158 -4.07 9.11 -13.69
N SER A 159 -3.28 8.44 -12.83
CA SER A 159 -1.84 8.46 -12.61
C SER A 159 -1.24 9.77 -12.11
N VAL A 160 -1.97 10.54 -11.28
CA VAL A 160 -1.40 11.68 -10.54
C VAL A 160 -0.32 11.26 -9.53
N HIS A 161 -0.21 9.96 -9.24
CA HIS A 161 0.79 9.39 -8.34
C HIS A 161 1.97 8.74 -9.07
N GLY A 162 1.85 8.45 -10.37
CA GLY A 162 2.86 7.75 -11.15
C GLY A 162 3.43 6.52 -10.43
N ALA A 163 4.76 6.41 -10.42
CA ALA A 163 5.46 5.31 -9.73
C ALA A 163 5.54 5.45 -8.20
N ASN A 164 5.25 6.62 -7.62
CA ASN A 164 5.37 6.85 -6.18
C ASN A 164 4.52 8.02 -5.70
N ARG A 165 3.49 7.72 -4.90
CA ARG A 165 2.62 8.72 -4.30
C ARG A 165 3.34 9.55 -3.21
N LEU A 166 3.13 10.86 -3.21
CA LEU A 166 3.52 11.75 -2.10
C LEU A 166 2.55 11.65 -0.91
N GLY A 167 3.06 11.89 0.30
CA GLY A 167 2.25 11.91 1.52
C GLY A 167 1.06 12.89 1.41
N ALA A 168 -0.06 12.56 2.05
CA ALA A 168 -1.33 13.31 2.04
C ALA A 168 -2.07 13.43 0.68
N ASN A 169 -1.44 13.15 -0.47
CA ASN A 169 -2.09 13.32 -1.79
C ASN A 169 -3.24 12.35 -2.07
N SER A 170 -3.33 11.19 -1.39
CA SER A 170 -4.44 10.24 -1.61
C SER A 170 -5.80 10.82 -1.21
N LEU A 171 -5.87 11.55 -0.09
CA LEU A 171 -7.12 12.20 0.33
C LEU A 171 -7.52 13.32 -0.61
N LEU A 172 -6.54 14.06 -1.14
CA LEU A 172 -6.76 15.09 -2.16
C LEU A 172 -7.32 14.48 -3.46
N ASP A 173 -6.74 13.38 -3.92
CA ASP A 173 -7.21 12.63 -5.09
C ASP A 173 -8.69 12.23 -4.92
N ILE A 174 -9.04 11.60 -3.80
CA ILE A 174 -10.43 11.16 -3.53
C ILE A 174 -11.43 12.31 -3.70
N VAL A 175 -11.19 13.46 -3.07
CA VAL A 175 -12.14 14.58 -3.11
C VAL A 175 -12.16 15.30 -4.46
N VAL A 176 -11.00 15.40 -5.14
CA VAL A 176 -10.89 16.08 -6.44
C VAL A 176 -11.50 15.22 -7.55
N PHE A 177 -11.07 13.96 -7.69
CA PHE A 177 -11.54 13.10 -8.78
C PHE A 177 -12.94 12.56 -8.55
N GLY A 178 -13.36 12.37 -7.30
CA GLY A 178 -14.76 12.09 -6.98
C GLY A 178 -15.68 13.22 -7.48
N ARG A 179 -15.29 14.47 -7.24
CA ARG A 179 -16.03 15.64 -7.74
C ARG A 179 -15.92 15.80 -9.26
N ALA A 180 -14.75 15.53 -9.85
CA ALA A 180 -14.54 15.59 -11.30
C ALA A 180 -15.46 14.60 -12.03
N CYS A 181 -15.59 13.36 -11.51
CA CYS A 181 -16.52 12.38 -12.04
C CYS A 181 -17.96 12.90 -12.04
N ALA A 182 -18.41 13.45 -10.91
CA ALA A 182 -19.77 13.98 -10.78
C ALA A 182 -20.04 15.14 -11.75
N ASN A 183 -19.11 16.08 -11.89
CA ASN A 183 -19.21 17.18 -12.85
C ASN A 183 -19.27 16.65 -14.29
N ARG A 184 -18.41 15.68 -14.62
CA ARG A 184 -18.37 15.10 -15.96
C ARG A 184 -19.67 14.38 -16.31
N VAL A 185 -20.22 13.61 -15.38
CA VAL A 185 -21.54 12.96 -15.56
C VAL A 185 -22.64 14.00 -15.77
N ALA A 186 -22.63 15.12 -15.03
CA ALA A 186 -23.59 16.19 -15.21
C ALA A 186 -23.52 16.90 -16.58
N GLU A 187 -22.34 16.91 -17.21
CA GLU A 187 -22.16 17.45 -18.58
C GLU A 187 -22.66 16.49 -19.66
N ILE A 188 -22.41 15.18 -19.50
CA ILE A 188 -22.65 14.18 -20.54
C ILE A 188 -23.98 13.43 -20.37
N SER A 189 -24.69 13.65 -19.27
CA SER A 189 -25.94 12.96 -18.95
C SER A 189 -26.92 13.89 -18.23
N LYS A 190 -28.20 13.56 -18.33
CA LYS A 190 -29.28 14.31 -17.68
C LYS A 190 -30.04 13.41 -16.70
N PRO A 191 -30.42 13.91 -15.50
CA PRO A 191 -31.33 13.19 -14.62
C PRO A 191 -32.62 12.79 -15.34
N GLY A 192 -33.08 11.55 -15.12
CA GLY A 192 -34.26 11.00 -15.78
C GLY A 192 -34.05 10.55 -17.23
N GLY A 193 -32.81 10.56 -17.75
CA GLY A 193 -32.49 10.04 -19.07
C GLY A 193 -32.71 8.52 -19.18
N THR A 194 -33.24 8.08 -20.32
CA THR A 194 -33.46 6.65 -20.62
C THR A 194 -32.14 5.92 -20.79
N GLN A 195 -31.98 4.80 -20.09
CA GLN A 195 -30.85 3.90 -20.25
C GLN A 195 -31.17 2.80 -21.27
N LYS A 196 -30.15 2.27 -21.95
CA LYS A 196 -30.33 1.10 -22.80
C LYS A 196 -30.77 -0.09 -21.93
N PRO A 197 -31.72 -0.91 -22.40
CA PRO A 197 -32.06 -2.15 -21.72
C PRO A 197 -30.82 -3.05 -21.66
N LEU A 198 -30.69 -3.78 -20.56
CA LEU A 198 -29.66 -4.79 -20.41
C LEU A 198 -29.89 -5.95 -21.38
N GLU A 199 -28.82 -6.68 -21.69
CA GLU A 199 -28.91 -7.97 -22.39
C GLU A 199 -29.72 -8.97 -21.55
N LYS A 200 -30.38 -9.93 -22.21
CA LYS A 200 -31.31 -10.86 -21.54
C LYS A 200 -30.65 -11.70 -20.44
N ASP A 201 -29.39 -12.06 -20.65
CA ASP A 201 -28.55 -12.90 -19.79
C ASP A 201 -27.55 -12.08 -18.96
N ALA A 202 -27.74 -10.75 -18.89
CA ALA A 202 -26.85 -9.87 -18.14
C ALA A 202 -26.75 -10.31 -16.66
N GLY A 203 -25.55 -10.67 -16.23
CA GLY A 203 -25.25 -11.11 -14.87
C GLY A 203 -25.32 -12.62 -14.62
N GLU A 204 -25.84 -13.43 -15.55
CA GLU A 204 -25.94 -14.89 -15.37
C GLU A 204 -24.58 -15.55 -15.12
N LYS A 205 -23.52 -15.11 -15.83
CA LYS A 205 -22.14 -15.59 -15.63
C LYS A 205 -21.62 -15.31 -14.21
N THR A 206 -21.97 -14.16 -13.63
CA THR A 206 -21.58 -13.80 -12.27
C THR A 206 -22.29 -14.68 -11.24
N ILE A 207 -23.58 -14.98 -11.46
CA ILE A 207 -24.34 -15.89 -10.61
C ILE A 207 -23.76 -17.30 -10.68
N ALA A 208 -23.48 -17.81 -11.88
CA ALA A 208 -22.86 -19.12 -12.07
C ALA A 208 -21.48 -19.21 -11.40
N TRP A 209 -20.67 -18.15 -11.47
CA TRP A 209 -19.39 -18.09 -10.78
C TRP A 209 -19.53 -18.13 -9.25
N LEU A 210 -20.49 -17.39 -8.69
CA LEU A 210 -20.78 -17.42 -7.25
C LEU A 210 -21.25 -18.80 -6.80
N ASP A 211 -22.15 -19.45 -7.54
CA ASP A 211 -22.63 -20.79 -7.22
C ASP A 211 -21.49 -21.82 -7.26
N LYS A 212 -20.59 -21.73 -8.25
CA LYS A 212 -19.38 -22.55 -8.32
C LYS A 212 -18.52 -22.42 -7.05
N LEU A 213 -18.32 -21.19 -6.55
CA LEU A 213 -17.55 -20.96 -5.32
C LEU A 213 -18.28 -21.48 -4.08
N ARG A 214 -19.60 -21.30 -4.00
CA ARG A 214 -20.43 -21.77 -2.89
C ARG A 214 -20.41 -23.30 -2.76
N ASN A 215 -20.44 -24.01 -3.89
CA ASN A 215 -20.47 -25.46 -3.96
C ASN A 215 -19.07 -26.09 -4.17
N ALA A 216 -18.00 -25.31 -4.06
CA ALA A 216 -16.64 -25.80 -4.23
C ALA A 216 -16.29 -26.82 -3.14
N ASN A 217 -15.85 -28.02 -3.54
CA ASN A 217 -15.49 -29.13 -2.67
C ASN A 217 -14.05 -29.62 -2.89
N GLY A 218 -13.16 -28.72 -3.35
CA GLY A 218 -11.75 -29.01 -3.55
C GLY A 218 -10.97 -29.25 -2.25
N SER A 219 -9.71 -29.68 -2.38
CA SER A 219 -8.84 -30.03 -1.24
C SER A 219 -8.20 -28.84 -0.52
N LEU A 220 -8.17 -27.64 -1.14
CA LEU A 220 -7.57 -26.44 -0.57
C LEU A 220 -8.62 -25.44 -0.10
N PRO A 221 -8.68 -25.12 1.21
CA PRO A 221 -9.59 -24.09 1.70
C PRO A 221 -9.10 -22.69 1.31
N THR A 222 -10.05 -21.74 1.15
CA THR A 222 -9.78 -20.34 0.76
C THR A 222 -8.73 -19.67 1.65
N SER A 223 -8.71 -19.96 2.96
CA SER A 223 -7.73 -19.40 3.90
C SER A 223 -6.29 -19.80 3.59
N LYS A 224 -6.07 -21.03 3.09
CA LYS A 224 -4.74 -21.51 2.69
C LYS A 224 -4.31 -20.86 1.38
N ILE A 225 -5.20 -20.79 0.39
CA ILE A 225 -4.94 -20.11 -0.88
C ILE A 225 -4.54 -18.65 -0.63
N ARG A 226 -5.31 -17.95 0.21
CA ARG A 226 -5.02 -16.55 0.60
C ARG A 226 -3.65 -16.40 1.25
N LEU A 227 -3.33 -17.25 2.23
CA LEU A 227 -2.04 -17.17 2.93
C LEU A 227 -0.86 -17.49 2.00
N ASN A 228 -1.00 -18.48 1.11
CA ASN A 228 0.02 -18.81 0.12
C ASN A 228 0.28 -17.61 -0.80
N MET A 229 -0.77 -17.03 -1.38
CA MET A 229 -0.66 -15.82 -2.21
C MET A 229 0.02 -14.67 -1.46
N GLN A 230 -0.37 -14.39 -0.22
CA GLN A 230 0.24 -13.34 0.60
C GLN A 230 1.75 -13.57 0.82
N ARG A 231 2.15 -14.81 1.11
CA ARG A 231 3.57 -15.18 1.31
C ARG A 231 4.38 -15.05 0.03
N ILE A 232 3.85 -15.55 -1.09
CA ILE A 232 4.49 -15.43 -2.41
C ILE A 232 4.71 -13.95 -2.74
N MET A 233 3.68 -13.11 -2.61
CA MET A 233 3.81 -11.67 -2.86
C MET A 233 4.84 -11.00 -1.92
N GLN A 234 4.82 -11.32 -0.63
CA GLN A 234 5.73 -10.73 0.36
C GLN A 234 7.20 -11.17 0.15
N ASN A 235 7.44 -12.37 -0.35
CA ASN A 235 8.80 -12.89 -0.54
C ASN A 235 9.37 -12.47 -1.91
N ASN A 236 8.52 -12.46 -2.94
CA ASN A 236 8.96 -12.37 -4.34
C ASN A 236 8.69 -11.00 -4.99
N ALA A 237 7.71 -10.22 -4.49
CA ALA A 237 7.30 -8.94 -5.07
C ALA A 237 7.35 -7.75 -4.06
N ALA A 238 8.24 -7.83 -3.07
CA ALA A 238 8.45 -6.81 -2.05
C ALA A 238 9.18 -5.55 -2.55
N VAL A 239 9.83 -4.82 -1.64
CA VAL A 239 10.56 -3.57 -1.91
C VAL A 239 11.73 -3.78 -2.88
N PHE A 240 12.49 -4.87 -2.72
CA PHE A 240 13.55 -5.27 -3.64
C PHE A 240 13.10 -6.43 -4.51
N ARG A 241 13.24 -6.25 -5.82
CA ARG A 241 12.85 -7.23 -6.83
C ARG A 241 14.02 -7.49 -7.76
N THR A 242 14.25 -8.75 -8.04
CA THR A 242 15.19 -9.23 -9.06
C THR A 242 14.41 -10.10 -10.04
N GLN A 243 14.95 -10.29 -11.24
CA GLN A 243 14.33 -11.21 -12.19
C GLN A 243 14.16 -12.61 -11.61
N GLU A 244 15.16 -13.08 -10.86
CA GLU A 244 15.14 -14.39 -10.19
C GLU A 244 13.98 -14.48 -9.18
N THR A 245 13.90 -13.53 -8.24
CA THR A 245 12.85 -13.52 -7.20
C THR A 245 11.45 -13.41 -7.81
N LEU A 246 11.26 -12.58 -8.84
CA LEU A 246 9.97 -12.46 -9.53
C LEU A 246 9.62 -13.74 -10.31
N THR A 247 10.60 -14.37 -10.96
CA THR A 247 10.38 -15.63 -11.71
C THR A 247 10.02 -16.78 -10.78
N GLU A 248 10.65 -16.85 -9.60
CA GLU A 248 10.28 -17.81 -8.56
C GLU A 248 8.83 -17.61 -8.11
N GLY A 249 8.42 -16.35 -7.83
CA GLY A 249 7.06 -16.05 -7.41
C GLY A 249 5.99 -16.39 -8.45
N LEU A 250 6.31 -16.26 -9.75
CA LEU A 250 5.42 -16.65 -10.84
C LEU A 250 5.21 -18.16 -10.96
N ARG A 251 6.11 -18.97 -10.40
CA ARG A 251 6.08 -20.44 -10.47
C ARG A 251 5.64 -21.09 -9.15
N ALA A 252 5.42 -20.31 -8.11
CA ALA A 252 5.04 -20.81 -6.81
C ALA A 252 3.54 -21.21 -6.80
N ASP A 253 3.27 -22.47 -6.41
CA ASP A 253 1.93 -23.05 -6.27
C ASP A 253 1.31 -22.81 -4.87
#